data_AF-A0AAU8VI09-F1
#
_entry.id   AF-A0AAU8VI09-F1
#
_cell.length_a   1.000
_cell.length_b   1.000
_cell.length_c   1.000
_cell.angle_alpha   90.00
_cell.angle_beta   90.00
_cell.angle_gamma   90.00
#
_symmetry.space_group_name_H-M   'P 1'
#
loop_
_entity.id
_entity.type
_entity.pdbx_description
1 polymer ?
#
loop_
_entity_poly.entity_id
_entity_poly.type
_entity_poly.pdbx_seq_one_letter_code
_entity_poly.pdbx_strand_id
1 'polypeptide(L)'
;MKKNLPALALASMLVLTGCDRLGIGNPFSENEVSCGSEEVKGILIQLVRDRTEGETVKTFDDDDFKEQAFADIGIAHIRNMVERLGIGIDEVRTTEKTASSGKLKCEATLRLEIPEDVVGYAAAANRAIGGSNKKTPDFFERHYRKEGAYYIKTIAYSVQQTDDKRKIFAELNQADDVIRPVSELVSMALMKEPLDTARKMNEELEAAEAEAQEARAAEEAAAQEALGQEQEAARVSEWEERYQLARSEFEQFWKGLPPAVQNKLQASQKTWKSGMDKICASKAKAEGETPNGIKISELVCRTAETEARLEGLYNRKKAVIDEMVRESDKKERAAKAALDGAVQALPADIAETVTPEYRNWQNGLNAKCADGDEYGLAQSDCRIRETDAKTKEIRGYLIE
;
A
#
# COMPACT_ATOMS: atom_id res chain seq x y z
N MET A 1 -24.48 -154.55 -21.30
CA MET A 1 -25.03 -153.28 -20.79
C MET A 1 -24.11 -152.13 -21.20
N LYS A 2 -24.66 -150.92 -21.30
CA LYS A 2 -24.26 -149.81 -22.18
C LYS A 2 -22.90 -149.13 -21.88
N LYS A 3 -22.15 -148.94 -22.98
CA LYS A 3 -21.31 -147.81 -23.47
C LYS A 3 -21.01 -146.58 -22.56
N ASN A 4 -19.71 -146.24 -22.58
CA ASN A 4 -19.07 -144.95 -22.91
C ASN A 4 -19.24 -143.67 -22.05
N LEU A 5 -18.07 -143.06 -21.74
CA LEU A 5 -17.71 -141.62 -21.64
C LEU A 5 -18.40 -140.72 -22.72
N PRO A 6 -18.29 -139.36 -22.75
CA PRO A 6 -17.48 -138.38 -21.97
C PRO A 6 -18.15 -136.99 -21.64
N ALA A 7 -17.40 -136.16 -20.90
CA ALA A 7 -17.10 -134.71 -21.03
C ALA A 7 -18.12 -133.56 -21.31
N LEU A 8 -17.68 -132.39 -20.82
CA LEU A 8 -17.98 -130.98 -21.16
C LEU A 8 -19.26 -130.33 -20.60
N ALA A 9 -19.11 -129.14 -19.99
CA ALA A 9 -19.55 -127.86 -20.59
C ALA A 9 -19.71 -126.67 -19.60
N LEU A 10 -19.08 -125.56 -19.98
CA LEU A 10 -19.62 -124.17 -20.06
C LEU A 10 -19.91 -123.28 -18.82
N ALA A 11 -19.24 -122.11 -18.85
CA ALA A 11 -19.81 -120.76 -19.03
C ALA A 11 -20.10 -119.80 -17.85
N SER A 12 -19.46 -118.63 -17.97
CA SER A 12 -20.03 -117.26 -18.03
C SER A 12 -20.49 -116.47 -16.79
N MET A 13 -20.00 -115.22 -16.81
CA MET A 13 -20.61 -113.91 -16.43
C MET A 13 -20.46 -113.33 -15.01
N LEU A 14 -19.67 -112.23 -14.96
CA LEU A 14 -19.94 -110.86 -14.47
C LEU A 14 -20.78 -110.65 -13.18
N VAL A 15 -20.26 -109.87 -12.21
CA VAL A 15 -20.62 -108.45 -11.94
C VAL A 15 -19.65 -107.81 -10.92
N LEU A 16 -19.51 -106.49 -11.09
CA LEU A 16 -18.71 -105.39 -10.52
C LEU A 16 -18.63 -105.15 -8.99
N THR A 17 -17.76 -104.15 -8.69
CA THR A 17 -17.55 -103.29 -7.50
C THR A 17 -16.39 -103.74 -6.60
N GLY A 18 -15.42 -102.93 -6.18
CA GLY A 18 -15.14 -101.50 -6.29
C GLY A 18 -14.35 -101.05 -5.03
N CYS A 19 -13.36 -100.17 -5.22
CA CYS A 19 -12.63 -99.35 -4.23
C CYS A 19 -11.39 -99.91 -3.47
N ASP A 20 -10.24 -99.39 -3.92
CA ASP A 20 -9.37 -98.45 -3.19
C ASP A 20 -8.10 -98.90 -2.46
N ARG A 21 -7.10 -98.03 -2.66
CA ARG A 21 -5.89 -97.76 -1.88
C ARG A 21 -4.76 -98.78 -1.95
N LEU A 22 -3.73 -98.43 -2.72
CA LEU A 22 -2.38 -98.15 -2.18
C LEU A 22 -1.63 -97.27 -3.20
N GLY A 23 -1.49 -95.99 -2.86
CA GLY A 23 -0.72 -95.02 -3.61
C GLY A 23 0.77 -95.21 -3.39
N ILE A 24 1.48 -95.57 -4.46
CA ILE A 24 2.90 -95.29 -4.63
C ILE A 24 2.94 -94.11 -5.61
N GLY A 25 2.96 -92.90 -5.06
CA GLY A 25 3.16 -91.67 -5.82
C GLY A 25 4.61 -91.58 -6.25
N ASN A 26 4.83 -91.49 -7.56
CA ASN A 26 6.09 -91.14 -8.18
C ASN A 26 6.50 -89.72 -7.73
N PRO A 27 7.70 -89.45 -7.19
CA PRO A 27 8.08 -88.12 -6.69
C PRO A 27 8.58 -87.16 -7.79
N PHE A 28 8.26 -87.41 -9.07
CA PHE A 28 8.73 -86.61 -10.21
C PHE A 28 7.61 -86.26 -11.20
N SER A 29 6.50 -85.71 -10.72
CA SER A 29 5.68 -84.82 -11.55
C SER A 29 6.13 -83.38 -11.25
N GLU A 30 7.16 -82.92 -11.96
CA GLU A 30 7.53 -81.50 -11.99
C GLU A 30 6.33 -80.69 -12.52
N ASN A 31 5.78 -79.81 -11.70
CA ASN A 31 4.63 -78.99 -12.06
C ASN A 31 4.96 -78.08 -13.26
N GLU A 32 4.22 -78.24 -14.35
CA GLU A 32 4.30 -77.35 -15.51
C GLU A 32 3.81 -75.94 -15.13
N VAL A 33 4.58 -74.90 -15.49
CA VAL A 33 4.27 -73.51 -15.14
C VAL A 33 2.96 -73.08 -15.79
N SER A 34 2.06 -72.52 -14.98
CA SER A 34 0.80 -71.91 -15.43
C SER A 34 0.88 -70.39 -15.36
N CYS A 35 0.28 -69.71 -16.35
CA CYS A 35 0.13 -68.26 -16.38
C CYS A 35 -0.44 -67.71 -15.06
N GLY A 36 -1.35 -68.44 -14.40
CA GLY A 36 -2.06 -68.00 -13.20
C GLY A 36 -1.50 -68.52 -11.87
N SER A 37 -0.33 -69.15 -11.88
CA SER A 37 0.31 -69.61 -10.64
C SER A 37 0.66 -68.43 -9.72
N GLU A 38 0.59 -68.66 -8.41
CA GLU A 38 0.89 -67.61 -7.41
C GLU A 38 2.33 -67.10 -7.52
N GLU A 39 3.28 -67.95 -7.95
CA GLU A 39 4.66 -67.55 -8.24
C GLU A 39 4.73 -66.55 -9.41
N VAL A 40 4.02 -66.82 -10.52
CA VAL A 40 3.96 -65.89 -11.67
C VAL A 40 3.28 -64.58 -11.29
N LYS A 41 2.19 -64.61 -10.52
CA LYS A 41 1.53 -63.40 -10.01
C LYS A 41 2.49 -62.58 -9.14
N GLY A 42 3.24 -63.23 -8.25
CA GLY A 42 4.26 -62.60 -7.42
C GLY A 42 5.35 -61.91 -8.26
N ILE A 43 5.85 -62.57 -9.31
CA ILE A 43 6.83 -61.99 -10.23
C ILE A 43 6.24 -60.77 -10.95
N LEU A 44 5.01 -60.84 -11.45
CA LEU A 44 4.35 -59.72 -12.13
C LEU A 44 4.15 -58.52 -11.19
N ILE A 45 3.74 -58.75 -9.94
CA ILE A 45 3.59 -57.69 -8.94
C ILE A 45 4.93 -56.99 -8.70
N GLN A 46 6.02 -57.75 -8.50
CA GLN A 46 7.35 -57.19 -8.32
C GLN A 46 7.82 -56.44 -9.57
N LEU A 47 7.57 -57.01 -10.77
CA LEU A 47 7.91 -56.36 -12.03
C LEU A 47 7.20 -55.01 -12.20
N VAL A 48 5.93 -54.91 -11.81
CA VAL A 48 5.20 -53.63 -11.83
C VAL A 48 5.81 -52.65 -10.84
N ARG A 49 6.08 -53.08 -9.59
CA ARG A 49 6.70 -52.23 -8.57
C ARG A 49 8.07 -51.70 -9.00
N ASP A 50 8.99 -52.59 -9.35
CA ASP A 50 10.37 -52.24 -9.71
C ASP A 50 10.41 -51.30 -10.91
N ARG A 51 9.55 -51.53 -11.92
CA ARG A 51 9.49 -50.66 -13.10
C ARG A 51 8.84 -49.32 -12.79
N THR A 52 7.81 -49.27 -11.94
CA THR A 52 7.24 -48.00 -11.49
C THR A 52 8.26 -47.20 -10.68
N GLU A 53 8.94 -47.82 -9.70
CA GLU A 53 10.02 -47.17 -8.95
C GLU A 53 11.08 -46.60 -9.91
N GLY A 54 11.58 -47.44 -10.83
CA GLY A 54 12.61 -47.02 -11.78
C GLY A 54 12.18 -45.89 -12.70
N GLU A 55 10.92 -45.88 -13.15
CA GLU A 55 10.39 -44.82 -14.02
C GLU A 55 10.12 -43.52 -13.25
N THR A 56 9.67 -43.61 -12.00
CA THR A 56 9.48 -42.45 -11.13
C THR A 56 10.83 -41.84 -10.74
N VAL A 57 11.84 -42.67 -10.46
CA VAL A 57 13.22 -42.20 -10.22
C VAL A 57 13.72 -41.38 -11.40
N LYS A 58 13.57 -41.88 -12.64
CA LYS A 58 13.96 -41.09 -13.83
C LYS A 58 13.28 -39.73 -13.91
N THR A 59 12.03 -39.63 -13.46
CA THR A 59 11.28 -38.36 -13.47
C THR A 59 11.93 -37.32 -12.56
N PHE A 60 12.34 -37.72 -11.35
CA PHE A 60 12.97 -36.82 -10.38
C PHE A 60 14.49 -36.72 -10.53
N ASP A 61 15.11 -37.65 -11.28
CA ASP A 61 16.52 -37.57 -11.65
C ASP A 61 16.80 -36.63 -12.82
N ASP A 62 15.75 -36.20 -13.54
CA ASP A 62 15.82 -35.19 -14.59
C ASP A 62 16.27 -33.84 -14.02
N ASP A 63 17.21 -33.17 -14.70
CA ASP A 63 17.80 -31.91 -14.24
C ASP A 63 16.74 -30.82 -14.04
N ASP A 64 15.68 -30.82 -14.87
CA ASP A 64 14.58 -29.86 -14.76
C ASP A 64 13.83 -30.02 -13.42
N PHE A 65 13.74 -31.23 -12.88
CA PHE A 65 13.12 -31.50 -11.58
C PHE A 65 14.09 -31.31 -10.40
N LYS A 66 15.39 -31.56 -10.60
CA LYS A 66 16.42 -31.42 -9.57
C LYS A 66 16.70 -29.97 -9.17
N GLU A 67 16.60 -29.03 -10.11
CA GLU A 67 16.84 -27.60 -9.83
C GLU A 67 15.62 -26.88 -9.21
N GLN A 68 14.49 -27.58 -9.09
CA GLN A 68 13.24 -27.07 -8.52
C GLN A 68 13.05 -27.51 -7.07
N ALA A 69 11.86 -27.25 -6.50
CA ALA A 69 11.49 -27.61 -5.13
C ALA A 69 11.48 -29.14 -4.85
N PHE A 70 11.80 -29.98 -5.84
CA PHE A 70 11.66 -31.44 -5.77
C PHE A 70 12.95 -32.18 -5.41
N ALA A 71 14.05 -31.47 -5.15
CA ALA A 71 15.35 -32.07 -4.85
C ALA A 71 15.34 -33.07 -3.66
N ASP A 72 14.41 -32.91 -2.71
CA ASP A 72 14.27 -33.78 -1.54
C ASP A 72 13.52 -35.10 -1.83
N ILE A 73 12.97 -35.28 -3.04
CA ILE A 73 12.30 -36.53 -3.45
C ILE A 73 13.35 -37.57 -3.84
N GLY A 74 13.89 -38.26 -2.84
CA GLY A 74 14.83 -39.37 -3.04
C GLY A 74 14.17 -40.72 -3.32
N ILE A 75 14.99 -41.70 -3.76
CA ILE A 75 14.57 -43.07 -4.06
C ILE A 75 13.80 -43.76 -2.91
N ALA A 76 14.15 -43.47 -1.66
CA ALA A 76 13.46 -44.03 -0.49
C ALA A 76 12.01 -43.50 -0.39
N HIS A 77 11.78 -42.23 -0.71
CA HIS A 77 10.44 -41.64 -0.71
C HIS A 77 9.59 -42.22 -1.84
N ILE A 78 10.19 -42.39 -3.02
CA ILE A 78 9.55 -43.04 -4.18
C ILE A 78 9.14 -44.47 -3.83
N ARG A 79 10.06 -45.29 -3.30
CA ARG A 79 9.78 -46.67 -2.89
C ARG A 79 8.65 -46.73 -1.87
N ASN A 80 8.72 -45.92 -0.82
CA ASN A 80 7.66 -45.85 0.18
C ASN A 80 6.29 -45.51 -0.44
N MET A 81 6.24 -44.61 -1.43
CA MET A 81 4.99 -44.28 -2.11
C MET A 81 4.47 -45.44 -2.98
N VAL A 82 5.35 -46.12 -3.72
CA VAL A 82 5.00 -47.29 -4.55
C VAL A 82 4.51 -48.47 -3.68
N GLU A 83 5.13 -48.69 -2.52
CA GLU A 83 4.73 -49.76 -1.57
C GLU A 83 3.32 -49.58 -1.03
N ARG A 84 2.81 -48.34 -0.98
CA ARG A 84 1.44 -48.03 -0.57
C ARG A 84 0.38 -48.44 -1.59
N LEU A 85 0.78 -48.75 -2.83
CA LEU A 85 -0.12 -49.24 -3.87
C LEU A 85 -0.34 -50.74 -3.68
N GLY A 86 -1.58 -51.14 -3.41
CA GLY A 86 -1.97 -52.54 -3.43
C GLY A 86 -2.04 -53.03 -4.88
N ILE A 87 -1.32 -54.09 -5.22
CA ILE A 87 -1.28 -54.64 -6.58
C ILE A 87 -1.79 -56.09 -6.56
N GLY A 88 -2.81 -56.36 -7.37
CA GLY A 88 -3.39 -57.68 -7.57
C GLY A 88 -3.39 -58.09 -9.04
N ILE A 89 -3.29 -59.38 -9.30
CA ILE A 89 -3.39 -59.98 -10.63
C ILE A 89 -4.54 -60.99 -10.61
N ASP A 90 -5.64 -60.60 -11.24
CA ASP A 90 -6.90 -61.32 -11.26
C ASP A 90 -7.22 -61.82 -12.69
N GLU A 91 -8.20 -62.72 -12.82
CA GLU A 91 -8.76 -63.15 -14.13
C GLU A 91 -7.72 -63.58 -15.18
N VAL A 92 -6.79 -64.44 -14.78
CA VAL A 92 -5.69 -64.89 -15.65
C VAL A 92 -6.16 -65.90 -16.69
N ARG A 93 -5.77 -65.70 -17.96
CA ARG A 93 -5.95 -66.66 -19.06
C ARG A 93 -4.68 -66.85 -19.89
N THR A 94 -4.45 -68.08 -20.34
CA THR A 94 -3.43 -68.38 -21.37
C THR A 94 -4.03 -68.14 -22.75
N THR A 95 -3.42 -67.28 -23.55
CA THR A 95 -3.87 -66.94 -24.90
C THR A 95 -3.13 -67.73 -25.97
N GLU A 96 -1.86 -68.07 -25.74
CA GLU A 96 -1.05 -68.85 -26.68
C GLU A 96 -0.02 -69.71 -25.92
N LYS A 97 0.20 -70.95 -26.39
CA LYS A 97 1.28 -71.83 -25.92
C LYS A 97 2.13 -72.25 -27.12
N THR A 98 3.39 -71.81 -27.15
CA THR A 98 4.30 -72.16 -28.25
C THR A 98 5.01 -73.49 -27.95
N ALA A 99 4.74 -74.51 -28.77
CA ALA A 99 5.25 -75.87 -28.54
C ALA A 99 6.78 -75.99 -28.61
N SER A 100 7.46 -75.04 -29.27
CA SER A 100 8.91 -75.07 -29.49
C SER A 100 9.75 -74.31 -28.46
N SER A 101 9.16 -73.39 -27.68
CA SER A 101 9.94 -72.48 -26.82
C SER A 101 9.58 -72.54 -25.32
N GLY A 102 8.52 -73.27 -24.95
CA GLY A 102 7.97 -73.26 -23.60
C GLY A 102 7.39 -71.91 -23.16
N LYS A 103 7.39 -70.89 -24.04
CA LYS A 103 6.84 -69.57 -23.76
C LYS A 103 5.31 -69.58 -23.87
N LEU A 104 4.67 -69.12 -22.81
CA LEU A 104 3.24 -68.87 -22.72
C LEU A 104 2.98 -67.38 -22.94
N LYS A 105 1.97 -67.06 -23.75
CA LYS A 105 1.38 -65.72 -23.78
C LYS A 105 0.10 -65.76 -22.94
N CYS A 106 -0.05 -64.75 -22.10
CA CYS A 106 -1.06 -64.69 -21.08
C CYS A 106 -1.71 -63.31 -21.07
N GLU A 107 -2.94 -63.25 -20.59
CA GLU A 107 -3.62 -62.00 -20.26
C GLU A 107 -4.18 -62.10 -18.85
N ALA A 108 -4.22 -60.97 -18.15
CA ALA A 108 -4.80 -60.86 -16.82
C ALA A 108 -5.38 -59.47 -16.58
N THR A 109 -6.20 -59.34 -15.55
CA THR A 109 -6.67 -58.06 -15.02
C THR A 109 -5.71 -57.60 -13.92
N LEU A 110 -4.96 -56.54 -14.17
CA LEU A 110 -4.19 -55.83 -13.16
C LEU A 110 -5.15 -54.98 -12.33
N ARG A 111 -5.16 -55.21 -11.02
CA ARG A 111 -5.96 -54.46 -10.04
C ARG A 111 -5.03 -53.63 -9.17
N LEU A 112 -5.29 -52.33 -9.10
CA LEU A 112 -4.57 -51.39 -8.25
C LEU A 112 -5.51 -50.86 -7.17
N GLU A 113 -5.13 -51.03 -5.91
CA GLU A 113 -5.74 -50.40 -4.75
C GLU A 113 -4.89 -49.20 -4.38
N ILE A 114 -5.38 -48.00 -4.69
CA ILE A 114 -4.67 -46.75 -4.49
C ILE A 114 -5.32 -46.03 -3.30
N PRO A 115 -4.58 -45.74 -2.23
CA PRO A 115 -5.10 -45.00 -1.09
C PRO A 115 -5.71 -43.65 -1.50
N GLU A 116 -6.80 -43.25 -0.84
CA GLU A 116 -7.54 -42.02 -1.19
C GLU A 116 -6.69 -40.75 -1.06
N ASP A 117 -5.75 -40.71 -0.10
CA ASP A 117 -4.85 -39.58 0.06
C ASP A 117 -3.85 -39.48 -1.09
N VAL A 118 -3.31 -40.61 -1.59
CA VAL A 118 -2.44 -40.64 -2.78
C VAL A 118 -3.19 -40.12 -4.01
N VAL A 119 -4.44 -40.56 -4.19
CA VAL A 119 -5.34 -40.03 -5.23
C VAL A 119 -5.54 -38.52 -5.09
N GLY A 120 -5.82 -38.06 -3.86
CA GLY A 120 -6.01 -36.65 -3.55
C GLY A 120 -4.76 -35.81 -3.78
N TYR A 121 -3.58 -36.36 -3.45
CA TYR A 121 -2.30 -35.70 -3.60
C TYR A 121 -1.94 -35.51 -5.08
N ALA A 122 -2.05 -36.57 -5.87
CA ALA A 122 -1.79 -36.52 -7.30
C ALA A 122 -2.73 -35.54 -8.01
N ALA A 123 -4.02 -35.56 -7.69
CA ALA A 123 -4.98 -34.61 -8.26
C ALA A 123 -4.69 -33.16 -7.83
N ALA A 124 -4.23 -32.94 -6.59
CA ALA A 124 -3.88 -31.61 -6.11
C ALA A 124 -2.62 -31.05 -6.78
N ALA A 125 -1.56 -31.85 -6.91
CA ALA A 125 -0.35 -31.45 -7.62
C ALA A 125 -0.64 -31.16 -9.10
N ASN A 126 -1.41 -32.03 -9.78
CA ASN A 126 -1.81 -31.82 -11.17
C ASN A 126 -2.55 -30.48 -11.37
N ARG A 127 -3.40 -30.07 -10.41
CA ARG A 127 -4.04 -28.74 -10.43
C ARG A 127 -3.04 -27.60 -10.23
N ALA A 128 -2.14 -27.74 -9.27
CA ALA A 128 -1.16 -26.70 -8.94
C ALA A 128 -0.21 -26.40 -10.10
N ILE A 129 0.11 -27.38 -10.95
CA ILE A 129 0.95 -27.22 -12.14
C ILE A 129 0.17 -26.87 -13.43
N GLY A 130 -1.12 -26.52 -13.32
CA GLY A 130 -1.93 -26.07 -14.46
C GLY A 130 -2.52 -27.20 -15.33
N GLY A 131 -2.58 -28.43 -14.81
CA GLY A 131 -3.26 -29.55 -15.43
C GLY A 131 -4.79 -29.47 -15.30
N SER A 132 -5.42 -30.59 -14.94
CA SER A 132 -6.89 -30.67 -14.85
C SER A 132 -7.42 -30.10 -13.55
N ASN A 133 -8.43 -29.21 -13.61
CA ASN A 133 -9.14 -28.67 -12.43
C ASN A 133 -9.99 -29.71 -11.66
N LYS A 134 -10.01 -30.97 -12.10
CA LYS A 134 -10.78 -32.03 -11.44
C LYS A 134 -10.17 -32.43 -10.11
N LYS A 135 -11.01 -32.99 -9.24
CA LYS A 135 -10.61 -33.56 -7.94
C LYS A 135 -10.13 -35.00 -8.03
N THR A 136 -10.25 -35.64 -9.20
CA THR A 136 -9.76 -37.00 -9.48
C THR A 136 -8.47 -36.93 -10.31
N PRO A 137 -7.65 -38.00 -10.32
CA PRO A 137 -6.45 -38.08 -11.12
C PRO A 137 -6.88 -38.48 -12.54
N ASP A 138 -7.58 -37.59 -13.22
CA ASP A 138 -8.19 -37.88 -14.52
C ASP A 138 -7.15 -38.22 -15.59
N PHE A 139 -5.91 -37.75 -15.43
CA PHE A 139 -4.78 -38.17 -16.24
C PHE A 139 -4.50 -39.67 -16.16
N PHE A 140 -4.65 -40.27 -14.96
CA PHE A 140 -4.49 -41.69 -14.70
C PHE A 140 -5.74 -42.50 -15.11
N GLU A 141 -6.93 -41.96 -14.87
CA GLU A 141 -8.22 -42.58 -15.20
C GLU A 141 -8.44 -42.80 -16.70
N ARG A 142 -7.66 -42.14 -17.57
CA ARG A 142 -7.63 -42.43 -19.02
C ARG A 142 -7.02 -43.79 -19.35
N HIS A 143 -6.18 -44.34 -18.47
CA HIS A 143 -5.45 -45.58 -18.70
C HIS A 143 -5.93 -46.75 -17.85
N TYR A 144 -6.49 -46.45 -16.68
CA TYR A 144 -7.05 -47.40 -15.72
C TYR A 144 -8.50 -47.05 -15.42
N ARG A 145 -9.39 -48.03 -15.56
CA ARG A 145 -10.81 -47.84 -15.24
C ARG A 145 -11.00 -47.96 -13.74
N LYS A 146 -11.72 -47.01 -13.14
CA LYS A 146 -12.14 -47.12 -11.74
C LYS A 146 -13.33 -48.06 -11.59
N GLU A 147 -13.20 -49.08 -10.76
CA GLU A 147 -14.25 -50.04 -10.40
C GLU A 147 -14.29 -50.21 -8.87
N GLY A 148 -15.28 -49.60 -8.24
CA GLY A 148 -15.36 -49.54 -6.77
C GLY A 148 -14.15 -48.86 -6.15
N ALA A 149 -13.43 -49.57 -5.29
CA ALA A 149 -12.20 -49.08 -4.63
C ALA A 149 -10.94 -49.29 -5.48
N TYR A 150 -11.05 -49.92 -6.65
CA TYR A 150 -9.91 -50.33 -7.45
C TYR A 150 -9.80 -49.59 -8.77
N TYR A 151 -8.58 -49.53 -9.28
CA TYR A 151 -8.24 -49.11 -10.63
C TYR A 151 -7.77 -50.33 -11.41
N ILE A 152 -8.48 -50.68 -12.47
CA ILE A 152 -8.23 -51.92 -13.21
C ILE A 152 -7.78 -51.66 -14.65
N LYS A 153 -6.94 -52.58 -15.15
CA LYS A 153 -6.48 -52.59 -16.55
C LYS A 153 -6.17 -54.02 -16.98
N THR A 154 -6.60 -54.39 -18.19
CA THR A 154 -6.17 -55.65 -18.80
C THR A 154 -4.71 -55.53 -19.25
N ILE A 155 -3.88 -56.48 -18.84
CA ILE A 155 -2.46 -56.55 -19.20
C ILE A 155 -2.18 -57.83 -19.97
N ALA A 156 -1.29 -57.74 -20.96
CA ALA A 156 -0.74 -58.88 -21.67
C ALA A 156 0.71 -59.11 -21.20
N TYR A 157 1.02 -60.37 -20.90
CA TYR A 157 2.35 -60.76 -20.45
C TYR A 157 2.77 -62.09 -21.06
N SER A 158 4.04 -62.41 -20.93
CA SER A 158 4.57 -63.71 -21.32
C SER A 158 5.32 -64.34 -20.18
N VAL A 159 5.24 -65.67 -20.11
CA VAL A 159 5.88 -66.48 -19.07
C VAL A 159 6.75 -67.52 -19.74
N GLN A 160 7.97 -67.67 -19.27
CA GLN A 160 8.89 -68.69 -19.75
C GLN A 160 9.68 -69.26 -18.58
N GLN A 161 9.75 -70.59 -18.49
CA GLN A 161 10.58 -71.28 -17.52
C GLN A 161 11.97 -71.51 -18.11
N THR A 162 13.01 -71.55 -17.27
CA THR A 162 14.35 -71.96 -17.70
C THR A 162 14.39 -73.41 -18.16
N ASP A 163 15.36 -73.76 -19.01
CA ASP A 163 15.57 -75.13 -19.49
C ASP A 163 15.78 -76.14 -18.34
N ASP A 164 16.39 -75.69 -17.24
CA ASP A 164 16.58 -76.47 -16.00
C ASP A 164 15.36 -76.46 -15.06
N LYS A 165 14.29 -75.77 -15.46
CA LYS A 165 13.02 -75.58 -14.75
C LYS A 165 13.10 -74.91 -13.38
N ARG A 166 14.25 -74.34 -13.01
CA ARG A 166 14.49 -73.76 -11.68
C ARG A 166 14.01 -72.33 -11.53
N LYS A 167 13.83 -71.59 -12.63
CA LYS A 167 13.41 -70.18 -12.60
C LYS A 167 12.29 -69.91 -13.58
N ILE A 168 11.41 -68.99 -13.21
CA ILE A 168 10.34 -68.47 -14.06
C ILE A 168 10.67 -67.01 -14.40
N PHE A 169 10.57 -66.67 -15.68
CA PHE A 169 10.63 -65.31 -16.17
C PHE A 169 9.25 -64.88 -16.62
N ALA A 170 8.82 -63.69 -16.18
CA ALA A 170 7.62 -63.05 -16.67
C ALA A 170 7.97 -61.67 -17.24
N GLU A 171 7.33 -61.31 -18.35
CA GLU A 171 7.55 -60.05 -19.04
C GLU A 171 6.21 -59.43 -19.45
N LEU A 172 6.03 -58.14 -19.17
CA LEU A 172 4.89 -57.36 -19.67
C LEU A 172 5.12 -57.02 -21.16
N ASN A 173 4.20 -57.45 -22.03
CA ASN A 173 4.35 -57.24 -23.47
C ASN A 173 4.17 -55.76 -23.87
N GLN A 174 3.45 -54.97 -23.07
CA GLN A 174 3.25 -53.52 -23.22
C GLN A 174 3.57 -52.81 -21.91
N ALA A 175 4.80 -52.99 -21.42
CA ALA A 175 5.18 -52.47 -20.11
C ALA A 175 4.94 -50.95 -19.98
N ASP A 176 5.25 -50.16 -21.01
CA ASP A 176 5.10 -48.70 -20.97
C ASP A 176 3.65 -48.25 -20.72
N ASP A 177 2.68 -48.86 -21.41
CA ASP A 177 1.24 -48.57 -21.25
C ASP A 177 0.70 -48.90 -19.84
N VAL A 178 1.41 -49.77 -19.11
CA VAL A 178 1.07 -50.18 -17.75
C VAL A 178 1.80 -49.31 -16.74
N ILE A 179 3.10 -49.08 -16.94
CA ILE A 179 4.00 -48.49 -15.96
C ILE A 179 3.96 -46.96 -15.99
N ARG A 180 3.96 -46.33 -17.17
CA ARG A 180 4.03 -44.86 -17.26
C ARG A 180 2.89 -44.17 -16.52
N PRO A 181 1.61 -44.55 -16.66
CA PRO A 181 0.52 -43.89 -15.93
C PRO A 181 0.63 -44.06 -14.41
N VAL A 182 1.10 -45.23 -13.94
CA VAL A 182 1.32 -45.48 -12.51
C VAL A 182 2.48 -44.64 -11.99
N SER A 183 3.56 -44.52 -12.76
CA SER A 183 4.68 -43.63 -12.43
C SER A 183 4.24 -42.18 -12.36
N GLU A 184 3.48 -41.68 -13.35
CA GLU A 184 2.95 -40.31 -13.35
C GLU A 184 2.07 -40.03 -12.12
N LEU A 185 1.23 -40.99 -11.73
CA LEU A 185 0.40 -40.88 -10.53
C LEU A 185 1.27 -40.73 -9.27
N VAL A 186 2.30 -41.57 -9.14
CA VAL A 186 3.23 -41.54 -8.00
C VAL A 186 4.02 -40.24 -7.99
N SER A 187 4.55 -39.79 -9.13
CA SER A 187 5.25 -38.52 -9.26
C SER A 187 4.38 -37.35 -8.83
N MET A 188 3.14 -37.26 -9.34
CA MET A 188 2.21 -36.20 -8.95
C MET A 188 1.88 -36.25 -7.46
N ALA A 189 1.70 -37.45 -6.88
CA ALA A 189 1.45 -37.56 -5.44
C ALA A 189 2.64 -37.06 -4.60
N LEU A 190 3.87 -37.35 -5.02
CA LEU A 190 5.09 -36.90 -4.34
C LEU A 190 5.33 -35.39 -4.48
N MET A 191 4.93 -34.78 -5.60
CA MET A 191 5.10 -33.35 -5.85
C MET A 191 4.23 -32.45 -4.96
N LYS A 192 3.17 -32.98 -4.32
CA LYS A 192 2.22 -32.16 -3.56
C LYS A 192 2.90 -31.33 -2.47
N GLU A 193 3.69 -31.96 -1.61
CA GLU A 193 4.26 -31.31 -0.43
C GLU A 193 5.26 -30.21 -0.83
N PRO A 194 6.22 -30.45 -1.73
CA PRO A 194 7.08 -29.39 -2.26
C PRO A 194 6.34 -28.21 -2.87
N LEU A 195 5.27 -28.48 -3.64
CA LEU A 195 4.44 -27.41 -4.24
C LEU A 195 3.71 -26.59 -3.17
N ASP A 196 3.18 -27.24 -2.13
CA ASP A 196 2.54 -26.55 -1.01
C ASP A 196 3.54 -25.70 -0.20
N THR A 197 4.76 -26.19 0.00
CA THR A 197 5.85 -25.46 0.67
C THR A 197 6.28 -24.24 -0.14
N ALA A 198 6.54 -24.42 -1.44
CA ALA A 198 6.93 -23.32 -2.34
C ALA A 198 5.85 -22.21 -2.38
N ARG A 199 4.58 -22.60 -2.44
CA ARG A 199 3.46 -21.64 -2.38
C ARG A 199 3.45 -20.84 -1.09
N LYS A 200 3.59 -21.49 0.07
CA LYS A 200 3.62 -20.80 1.37
C LYS A 200 4.77 -19.81 1.47
N MET A 201 5.97 -20.20 1.00
CA MET A 201 7.13 -19.31 0.99
C MET A 201 6.89 -18.08 0.10
N ASN A 202 6.26 -18.26 -1.07
CA ASN A 202 5.92 -17.14 -1.94
C ASN A 202 4.86 -16.23 -1.30
N GLU A 203 3.83 -16.79 -0.66
CA GLU A 203 2.82 -16.01 0.08
C GLU A 203 3.44 -15.21 1.24
N GLU A 204 4.38 -15.81 1.99
CA GLU A 204 5.13 -15.14 3.05
C GLU A 204 6.04 -14.02 2.51
N LEU A 205 6.70 -14.24 1.37
CA LEU A 205 7.54 -13.23 0.72
C LEU A 205 6.69 -12.05 0.21
N GLU A 206 5.57 -12.32 -0.46
CA GLU A 206 4.64 -11.29 -0.93
C GLU A 206 4.08 -10.47 0.24
N ALA A 207 3.73 -11.12 1.36
CA ALA A 207 3.27 -10.43 2.55
C ALA A 207 4.37 -9.54 3.16
N ALA A 208 5.61 -10.03 3.24
CA ALA A 208 6.74 -9.25 3.75
C ALA A 208 7.08 -8.06 2.84
N GLU A 209 6.99 -8.23 1.52
CA GLU A 209 7.18 -7.14 0.56
C GLU A 209 6.08 -6.07 0.67
N ALA A 210 4.83 -6.48 0.85
CA ALA A 210 3.71 -5.57 1.06
C ALA A 210 3.87 -4.75 2.35
N GLU A 211 4.23 -5.40 3.47
CA GLU A 211 4.50 -4.73 4.75
C GLU A 211 5.67 -3.73 4.62
N ALA A 212 6.75 -4.11 3.92
CA ALA A 212 7.89 -3.23 3.69
C ALA A 212 7.56 -2.06 2.75
N GLN A 213 6.59 -2.19 1.84
CA GLN A 213 6.12 -1.08 1.01
C GLN A 213 5.24 -0.12 1.83
N GLU A 214 4.35 -0.64 2.66
CA GLU A 214 3.49 0.17 3.53
C GLU A 214 4.34 0.98 4.54
N ALA A 215 5.35 0.35 5.15
CA ALA A 215 6.28 1.02 6.06
C ALA A 215 7.04 2.17 5.36
N ARG A 216 7.53 1.95 4.13
CA ARG A 216 8.21 2.99 3.34
C ARG A 216 7.27 4.14 2.98
N ALA A 217 6.04 3.83 2.57
CA ALA A 217 5.04 4.86 2.27
C ALA A 217 4.67 5.70 3.50
N ALA A 218 4.57 5.07 4.68
CA ALA A 218 4.34 5.77 5.94
C ALA A 218 5.52 6.68 6.34
N GLU A 219 6.76 6.22 6.17
CA GLU A 219 7.95 7.02 6.41
C GLU A 219 8.04 8.23 5.46
N GLU A 220 7.79 8.03 4.17
CA GLU A 220 7.75 9.10 3.18
C GLU A 220 6.66 10.13 3.47
N ALA A 221 5.45 9.69 3.86
CA ALA A 221 4.35 10.58 4.23
C ALA A 221 4.70 11.42 5.48
N ALA A 222 5.29 10.80 6.50
CA ALA A 222 5.75 11.50 7.70
C ALA A 222 6.86 12.51 7.40
N ALA A 223 7.81 12.16 6.52
CA ALA A 223 8.87 13.08 6.09
C ALA A 223 8.33 14.28 5.31
N GLN A 224 7.34 14.06 4.42
CA GLN A 224 6.67 15.13 3.69
C GLN A 224 5.88 16.05 4.62
N GLU A 225 5.17 15.50 5.61
CA GLU A 225 4.47 16.30 6.61
C GLU A 225 5.43 17.17 7.42
N ALA A 226 6.54 16.58 7.91
CA ALA A 226 7.56 17.32 8.65
C ALA A 226 8.19 18.45 7.83
N LEU A 227 8.51 18.20 6.56
CA LEU A 227 9.03 19.21 5.65
C LEU A 227 7.99 20.33 5.41
N GLY A 228 6.71 19.98 5.26
CA GLY A 228 5.63 20.95 5.13
C GLY A 228 5.51 21.87 6.34
N GLN A 229 5.60 21.31 7.55
CA GLN A 229 5.58 22.08 8.79
C GLN A 229 6.80 23.02 8.91
N GLU A 230 7.99 22.56 8.52
CA GLU A 230 9.21 23.37 8.52
C GLU A 230 9.11 24.55 7.53
N GLN A 231 8.63 24.30 6.31
CA GLN A 231 8.40 25.35 5.31
C GLN A 231 7.38 26.38 5.78
N GLU A 232 6.30 25.94 6.43
CA GLU A 232 5.29 26.84 6.96
C GLU A 232 5.84 27.70 8.11
N ALA A 233 6.66 27.12 8.99
CA ALA A 233 7.35 27.87 10.05
C ALA A 233 8.34 28.90 9.48
N ALA A 234 9.09 28.56 8.44
CA ALA A 234 9.98 29.50 7.76
C ALA A 234 9.20 30.69 7.16
N ARG A 235 8.02 30.43 6.59
CA ARG A 235 7.12 31.49 6.09
C ARG A 235 6.58 32.39 7.20
N VAL A 236 6.32 31.86 8.39
CA VAL A 236 5.96 32.71 9.55
C VAL A 236 7.09 33.70 9.82
N SER A 237 8.34 33.22 9.91
CA SER A 237 9.51 34.09 10.15
C SER A 237 9.65 35.18 9.09
N GLU A 238 9.50 34.83 7.81
CA GLU A 238 9.57 35.80 6.72
C GLU A 238 8.51 36.91 6.86
N TRP A 239 7.26 36.54 7.17
CA TRP A 239 6.17 37.51 7.34
C TRP A 239 6.31 38.33 8.63
N GLU A 240 6.88 37.77 9.68
CA GLU A 240 7.22 38.52 10.89
C GLU A 240 8.23 39.62 10.58
N GLU A 241 9.31 39.32 9.85
CA GLU A 241 10.30 40.32 9.43
C GLU A 241 9.68 41.43 8.57
N ARG A 242 8.87 41.06 7.57
CA ARG A 242 8.15 42.03 6.72
C ARG A 242 7.24 42.95 7.53
N TYR A 243 6.47 42.38 8.47
CA TYR A 243 5.61 43.18 9.33
C TYR A 243 6.41 44.12 10.23
N GLN A 244 7.53 43.65 10.81
CA GLN A 244 8.40 44.49 11.62
C GLN A 244 8.99 45.65 10.82
N LEU A 245 9.39 45.41 9.57
CA LEU A 245 9.88 46.47 8.68
C LEU A 245 8.79 47.53 8.43
N ALA A 246 7.62 47.13 7.94
CA ALA A 246 6.50 48.04 7.69
C ALA A 246 6.11 48.84 8.95
N ARG A 247 6.12 48.18 10.11
CA ARG A 247 5.84 48.83 11.40
C ARG A 247 6.94 49.81 11.79
N SER A 248 8.21 49.49 11.59
CA SER A 248 9.34 50.37 11.88
C SER A 248 9.26 51.64 11.03
N GLU A 249 9.00 51.51 9.72
CA GLU A 249 8.80 52.64 8.82
C GLU A 249 7.63 53.52 9.25
N PHE A 250 6.50 52.89 9.60
CA PHE A 250 5.35 53.59 10.15
C PHE A 250 5.70 54.38 11.43
N GLU A 251 6.39 53.75 12.38
CA GLU A 251 6.75 54.37 13.66
C GLU A 251 7.74 55.53 13.48
N GLN A 252 8.71 55.38 12.57
CA GLN A 252 9.65 56.44 12.24
C GLN A 252 8.93 57.64 11.61
N PHE A 253 8.06 57.40 10.63
CA PHE A 253 7.25 58.44 10.03
C PHE A 253 6.37 59.15 11.06
N TRP A 254 5.66 58.38 11.90
CA TRP A 254 4.79 58.93 12.94
C TRP A 254 5.58 59.81 13.92
N LYS A 255 6.72 59.32 14.43
CA LYS A 255 7.60 60.09 15.33
C LYS A 255 8.17 61.35 14.69
N GLY A 256 8.40 61.33 13.37
CA GLY A 256 8.88 62.48 12.59
C GLY A 256 7.82 63.56 12.31
N LEU A 257 6.55 63.31 12.61
CA LEU A 257 5.50 64.33 12.45
C LEU A 257 5.60 65.45 13.50
N PRO A 258 5.33 66.71 13.15
CA PRO A 258 5.22 67.78 14.13
C PRO A 258 4.17 67.45 15.21
N PRO A 259 4.40 67.77 16.50
CA PRO A 259 3.48 67.41 17.59
C PRO A 259 2.04 67.90 17.39
N ALA A 260 1.88 69.10 16.81
CA ALA A 260 0.55 69.65 16.53
C ALA A 260 -0.22 68.83 15.46
N VAL A 261 0.50 68.30 14.46
CA VAL A 261 -0.06 67.41 13.43
C VAL A 261 -0.37 66.03 14.04
N GLN A 262 0.53 65.47 14.87
CA GLN A 262 0.27 64.22 15.59
C GLN A 262 -1.00 64.30 16.43
N ASN A 263 -1.18 65.39 17.19
CA ASN A 263 -2.35 65.60 18.04
C ASN A 263 -3.66 65.61 17.24
N LYS A 264 -3.69 66.31 16.09
CA LYS A 264 -4.86 66.31 15.18
C LYS A 264 -5.15 64.93 14.59
N LEU A 265 -4.13 64.08 14.40
CA LEU A 265 -4.27 62.73 13.82
C LEU A 265 -4.46 61.60 14.84
N GLN A 266 -4.19 61.85 16.13
CA GLN A 266 -4.10 60.81 17.15
C GLN A 266 -5.40 60.01 17.33
N ALA A 267 -6.56 60.68 17.30
CA ALA A 267 -7.85 60.01 17.42
C ALA A 267 -8.11 59.06 16.24
N SER A 268 -7.86 59.51 15.01
CA SER A 268 -7.96 58.67 13.81
C SER A 268 -6.99 57.49 13.89
N GLN A 269 -5.79 57.70 14.41
CA GLN A 269 -4.77 56.66 14.55
C GLN A 269 -5.17 55.56 15.55
N LYS A 270 -5.76 55.93 16.69
CA LYS A 270 -6.29 54.97 17.66
C LYS A 270 -7.44 54.13 17.07
N THR A 271 -8.36 54.77 16.36
CA THR A 271 -9.48 54.09 15.71
C THR A 271 -9.00 53.12 14.64
N TRP A 272 -8.07 53.55 13.78
CA TRP A 272 -7.49 52.69 12.75
C TRP A 272 -6.81 51.47 13.39
N LYS A 273 -5.96 51.65 14.41
CA LYS A 273 -5.27 50.54 15.07
C LYS A 273 -6.25 49.51 15.63
N SER A 274 -7.29 49.96 16.34
CA SER A 274 -8.31 49.06 16.87
C SER A 274 -9.12 48.37 15.78
N GLY A 275 -9.34 49.02 14.64
CA GLY A 275 -10.02 48.43 13.48
C GLY A 275 -9.17 47.34 12.83
N MET A 276 -7.91 47.66 12.53
CA MET A 276 -6.93 46.74 11.96
C MET A 276 -6.80 45.47 12.81
N ASP A 277 -6.60 45.61 14.13
CA ASP A 277 -6.44 44.44 15.02
C ASP A 277 -7.65 43.48 14.95
N LYS A 278 -8.87 44.01 14.82
CA LYS A 278 -10.10 43.20 14.69
C LYS A 278 -10.26 42.57 13.32
N ILE A 279 -10.05 43.34 12.25
CA ILE A 279 -10.22 42.88 10.87
C ILE A 279 -9.20 41.78 10.56
N CYS A 280 -7.93 41.99 10.93
CA CYS A 280 -6.88 41.00 10.67
C CYS A 280 -7.06 39.73 11.51
N ALA A 281 -7.47 39.83 12.77
CA ALA A 281 -7.78 38.65 13.57
C ALA A 281 -8.98 37.85 13.00
N SER A 282 -9.99 38.54 12.47
CA SER A 282 -11.14 37.89 11.84
C SER A 282 -10.76 37.21 10.52
N LYS A 283 -9.99 37.90 9.68
CA LYS A 283 -9.52 37.39 8.40
C LYS A 283 -8.62 36.16 8.56
N ALA A 284 -7.68 36.23 9.51
CA ALA A 284 -6.79 35.14 9.86
C ALA A 284 -7.53 33.84 10.21
N LYS A 285 -8.61 33.95 11.00
CA LYS A 285 -9.44 32.79 11.37
C LYS A 285 -10.31 32.26 10.23
N ALA A 286 -10.65 33.10 9.26
CA ALA A 286 -11.47 32.69 8.12
C ALA A 286 -10.63 32.02 7.01
N GLU A 287 -9.35 32.39 6.89
CA GLU A 287 -8.48 31.95 5.81
C GLU A 287 -7.44 30.89 6.26
N GLY A 288 -7.11 30.82 7.55
CA GLY A 288 -6.10 29.91 8.07
C GLY A 288 -6.71 28.64 8.66
N GLU A 289 -6.23 27.48 8.21
CA GLU A 289 -6.65 26.16 8.72
C GLU A 289 -5.70 25.61 9.79
N THR A 290 -4.42 25.98 9.73
CA THR A 290 -3.37 25.60 10.69
C THR A 290 -3.01 26.78 11.59
N PRO A 291 -2.40 26.56 12.78
CA PRO A 291 -1.92 27.64 13.63
C PRO A 291 -0.93 28.60 12.92
N ASN A 292 -0.02 28.05 12.11
CA ASN A 292 0.92 28.83 11.32
C ASN A 292 0.23 29.57 10.16
N GLY A 293 -0.74 28.94 9.48
CA GLY A 293 -1.52 29.57 8.42
C GLY A 293 -2.37 30.74 8.91
N ILE A 294 -3.00 30.60 10.09
CA ILE A 294 -3.69 31.69 10.79
C ILE A 294 -2.69 32.82 11.07
N LYS A 295 -1.53 32.50 11.63
CA LYS A 295 -0.50 33.50 11.96
C LYS A 295 0.00 34.24 10.72
N ILE A 296 0.24 33.53 9.61
CA ILE A 296 0.66 34.11 8.33
C ILE A 296 -0.43 35.04 7.79
N SER A 297 -1.70 34.60 7.72
CA SER A 297 -2.79 35.46 7.23
C SER A 297 -2.96 36.72 8.09
N GLU A 298 -2.80 36.60 9.41
CA GLU A 298 -2.81 37.77 10.30
C GLU A 298 -1.66 38.75 9.97
N LEU A 299 -0.43 38.26 9.82
CA LEU A 299 0.74 39.06 9.50
C LEU A 299 0.61 39.75 8.14
N VAL A 300 0.16 39.02 7.11
CA VAL A 300 -0.10 39.57 5.77
C VAL A 300 -1.07 40.74 5.84
N CYS A 301 -2.20 40.55 6.54
CA CYS A 301 -3.20 41.61 6.72
C CYS A 301 -2.61 42.82 7.45
N ARG A 302 -1.91 42.58 8.57
CA ARG A 302 -1.32 43.66 9.38
C ARG A 302 -0.27 44.47 8.59
N THR A 303 0.55 43.80 7.78
CA THR A 303 1.53 44.47 6.91
C THR A 303 0.83 45.36 5.90
N ALA A 304 -0.12 44.83 5.14
CA ALA A 304 -0.85 45.59 4.12
C ALA A 304 -1.61 46.79 4.71
N GLU A 305 -2.29 46.61 5.85
CA GLU A 305 -2.99 47.69 6.55
C GLU A 305 -2.02 48.77 7.06
N THR A 306 -0.83 48.37 7.53
CA THR A 306 0.20 49.30 8.02
C THR A 306 0.79 50.13 6.88
N GLU A 307 1.10 49.49 5.75
CA GLU A 307 1.61 50.16 4.54
C GLU A 307 0.56 51.13 3.97
N ALA A 308 -0.69 50.67 3.79
CA ALA A 308 -1.79 51.52 3.32
C ALA A 308 -2.04 52.71 4.26
N ARG A 309 -1.93 52.48 5.58
CA ARG A 309 -2.05 53.56 6.56
C ARG A 309 -0.90 54.56 6.45
N LEU A 310 0.33 54.09 6.28
CA LEU A 310 1.51 54.94 6.12
C LEU A 310 1.33 55.85 4.90
N GLU A 311 0.95 55.31 3.74
CA GLU A 311 0.63 56.09 2.53
C GLU A 311 -0.49 57.11 2.79
N GLY A 312 -1.56 56.69 3.47
CA GLY A 312 -2.65 57.57 3.85
C GLY A 312 -2.21 58.72 4.75
N LEU A 313 -1.28 58.48 5.68
CA LEU A 313 -0.74 59.51 6.56
C LEU A 313 0.19 60.49 5.84
N TYR A 314 0.97 60.05 4.85
CA TYR A 314 1.74 60.95 3.99
C TYR A 314 0.84 62.00 3.33
N ASN A 315 -0.27 61.54 2.73
CA ASN A 315 -1.24 62.42 2.09
C ASN A 315 -1.97 63.31 3.10
N ARG A 316 -2.32 62.77 4.28
CA ARG A 316 -3.06 63.51 5.30
C ARG A 316 -2.21 64.55 6.01
N LYS A 317 -0.89 64.32 6.17
CA LYS A 317 0.06 65.29 6.77
C LYS A 317 -0.08 66.66 6.10
N LYS A 318 0.02 66.70 4.76
CA LYS A 318 -0.07 67.95 3.99
C LYS A 318 -1.41 68.66 4.20
N ALA A 319 -2.51 67.92 4.11
CA ALA A 319 -3.84 68.48 4.28
C ALA A 319 -4.07 69.08 5.68
N VAL A 320 -3.55 68.45 6.73
CA VAL A 320 -3.66 68.96 8.11
C VAL A 320 -2.82 70.23 8.30
N ILE A 321 -1.61 70.28 7.73
CA ILE A 321 -0.79 71.50 7.77
C ILE A 321 -1.51 72.66 7.07
N ASP A 322 -2.04 72.43 5.86
CA ASP A 322 -2.80 73.45 5.12
C ASP A 322 -4.03 73.93 5.89
N GLU A 323 -4.74 73.02 6.56
CA GLU A 323 -5.88 73.35 7.43
C GLU A 323 -5.45 74.21 8.62
N MET A 324 -4.37 73.83 9.30
CA MET A 324 -3.83 74.59 10.43
C MET A 324 -3.41 76.01 10.04
N VAL A 325 -2.73 76.17 8.90
CA VAL A 325 -2.35 77.49 8.38
C VAL A 325 -3.59 78.34 8.09
N ARG A 326 -4.61 77.77 7.42
CA ARG A 326 -5.87 78.49 7.16
C ARG A 326 -6.62 78.86 8.43
N GLU A 327 -6.66 77.98 9.43
CA GLU A 327 -7.25 78.25 10.75
C GLU A 327 -6.52 79.39 11.44
N SER A 328 -5.19 79.38 11.39
CA SER A 328 -4.32 80.41 11.96
C SER A 328 -4.54 81.77 11.28
N ASP A 329 -4.50 81.84 9.95
CA ASP A 329 -4.78 83.05 9.18
C ASP A 329 -6.16 83.63 9.48
N LYS A 330 -7.17 82.77 9.64
CA LYS A 330 -8.52 83.19 9.99
C LYS A 330 -8.56 83.81 11.38
N LYS A 331 -7.87 83.23 12.36
CA LYS A 331 -7.77 83.77 13.73
C LYS A 331 -7.02 85.09 13.74
N GLU A 332 -5.92 85.21 13.01
CA GLU A 332 -5.15 86.45 12.92
C GLU A 332 -5.99 87.58 12.32
N ARG A 333 -6.71 87.32 11.22
CA ARG A 333 -7.66 88.29 10.65
C ARG A 333 -8.76 88.68 11.64
N ALA A 334 -9.29 87.73 12.42
CA ALA A 334 -10.32 88.00 13.41
C ALA A 334 -9.78 88.85 14.58
N ALA A 335 -8.59 88.53 15.10
CA ALA A 335 -7.93 89.31 16.15
C ALA A 335 -7.66 90.74 15.66
N LYS A 336 -7.16 90.91 14.43
CA LYS A 336 -6.96 92.22 13.83
C LYS A 336 -8.26 93.00 13.66
N ALA A 337 -9.34 92.37 13.17
CA ALA A 337 -10.63 93.04 13.04
C ALA A 337 -11.20 93.48 14.40
N ALA A 338 -11.01 92.66 15.45
CA ALA A 338 -11.41 93.00 16.81
C ALA A 338 -10.61 94.19 17.38
N LEU A 339 -9.31 94.24 17.09
CA LEU A 339 -8.44 95.36 17.44
C LEU A 339 -8.83 96.64 16.72
N ASP A 340 -8.99 96.57 15.39
CA ASP A 340 -9.37 97.73 14.55
C ASP A 340 -10.74 98.29 15.01
N GLY A 341 -11.70 97.42 15.35
CA GLY A 341 -12.98 97.82 15.93
C GLY A 341 -12.86 98.47 17.31
N ALA A 342 -11.97 97.98 18.17
CA ALA A 342 -11.72 98.59 19.48
C ALA A 342 -11.09 99.98 19.35
N VAL A 343 -10.15 100.16 18.42
CA VAL A 343 -9.54 101.46 18.11
C VAL A 343 -10.57 102.45 17.59
N GLN A 344 -11.45 102.02 16.68
CA GLN A 344 -12.51 102.87 16.11
C GLN A 344 -13.56 103.33 17.14
N ALA A 345 -13.73 102.58 18.23
CA ALA A 345 -14.69 102.91 19.28
C ALA A 345 -14.17 103.96 20.28
N LEU A 346 -12.89 104.35 20.21
CA LEU A 346 -12.31 105.33 21.14
C LEU A 346 -12.93 106.73 20.96
N PRO A 347 -13.27 107.43 22.07
CA PRO A 347 -13.57 108.86 22.05
C PRO A 347 -12.41 109.68 21.45
N ALA A 348 -12.72 110.81 20.82
CA ALA A 348 -11.74 111.58 20.03
C ALA A 348 -10.55 112.12 20.86
N ASP A 349 -10.82 112.54 22.09
CA ASP A 349 -9.87 113.03 23.07
C ASP A 349 -8.91 111.93 23.57
N ILE A 350 -9.45 110.73 23.83
CA ILE A 350 -8.65 109.56 24.17
C ILE A 350 -7.84 109.07 22.97
N ALA A 351 -8.44 109.07 21.78
CA ALA A 351 -7.79 108.63 20.56
C ALA A 351 -6.54 109.49 20.22
N GLU A 352 -6.58 110.80 20.46
CA GLU A 352 -5.44 111.70 20.23
C GLU A 352 -4.22 111.31 21.10
N THR A 353 -4.46 110.84 22.32
CA THR A 353 -3.42 110.44 23.27
C THR A 353 -2.86 109.03 22.98
N VAL A 354 -3.74 108.07 22.66
CA VAL A 354 -3.37 106.64 22.55
C VAL A 354 -2.79 106.27 21.17
N THR A 355 -3.19 107.00 20.12
CA THR A 355 -2.84 106.65 18.72
C THR A 355 -1.32 106.61 18.43
N PRO A 356 -0.46 107.51 18.94
CA PRO A 356 0.98 107.45 18.69
C PRO A 356 1.63 106.16 19.21
N GLU A 357 1.28 105.73 20.43
CA GLU A 357 1.79 104.50 21.03
C GLU A 357 1.28 103.26 20.31
N TYR A 358 0.01 103.25 19.92
CA TYR A 358 -0.57 102.19 19.11
C TYR A 358 0.17 101.99 17.78
N ARG A 359 0.47 103.07 17.04
CA ARG A 359 1.23 102.98 15.78
C ARG A 359 2.64 102.45 15.99
N ASN A 360 3.32 102.86 17.05
CA ASN A 360 4.65 102.36 17.39
C ASN A 360 4.62 100.86 17.69
N TRP A 361 3.64 100.39 18.47
CA TRP A 361 3.44 98.96 18.70
C TRP A 361 3.16 98.19 17.40
N GLN A 362 2.29 98.71 16.54
CA GLN A 362 1.92 98.06 15.28
C GLN A 362 3.13 97.89 14.37
N ASN A 363 4.01 98.89 14.28
CA ASN A 363 5.24 98.83 13.50
C ASN A 363 6.25 97.82 14.05
N GLY A 364 6.25 97.59 15.37
CA GLY A 364 7.15 96.63 16.04
C GLY A 364 6.64 95.18 16.05
N LEU A 365 5.36 94.94 15.77
CA LEU A 365 4.73 93.63 15.94
C LEU A 365 5.39 92.52 15.12
N ASN A 366 5.67 92.76 13.84
CA ASN A 366 6.30 91.76 12.98
C ASN A 366 7.73 91.43 13.41
N ALA A 367 8.48 92.41 13.89
CA ALA A 367 9.83 92.20 14.42
C ALA A 367 9.79 91.43 15.75
N LYS A 368 8.81 91.72 16.62
CA LYS A 368 8.59 91.01 17.87
C LYS A 368 8.21 89.54 17.66
N CYS A 369 7.46 89.26 16.61
CA CYS A 369 7.02 87.91 16.23
C CYS A 369 7.84 87.33 15.06
N ALA A 370 9.15 87.66 14.97
CA ALA A 370 10.01 87.19 13.90
C ALA A 370 10.39 85.70 14.02
N ASP A 371 10.30 85.12 15.22
CA ASP A 371 10.58 83.71 15.45
C ASP A 371 9.52 82.84 14.74
N GLY A 372 9.98 82.10 13.73
CA GLY A 372 9.14 81.27 12.88
C GLY A 372 9.42 79.78 13.04
N ASP A 373 8.38 78.99 12.80
CA ASP A 373 8.48 77.58 12.47
C ASP A 373 8.36 77.37 10.95
N GLU A 374 8.59 76.14 10.48
CA GLU A 374 8.56 75.76 9.05
C GLU A 374 7.28 76.21 8.31
N TYR A 375 6.16 76.37 9.05
CA TYR A 375 4.84 76.67 8.50
C TYR A 375 4.28 78.05 8.92
N GLY A 376 5.06 78.88 9.62
CA GLY A 376 4.64 80.22 10.07
C GLY A 376 3.51 80.24 11.12
N LEU A 377 3.18 79.09 11.72
CA LEU A 377 2.16 78.98 12.76
C LEU A 377 2.62 79.63 14.06
N ALA A 378 3.90 79.45 14.45
CA ALA A 378 4.45 80.05 15.67
C ALA A 378 4.44 81.59 15.60
N GLN A 379 4.80 82.14 14.44
CA GLN A 379 4.71 83.57 14.16
C GLN A 379 3.27 84.06 14.24
N SER A 380 2.34 83.34 13.61
CA SER A 380 0.91 83.70 13.63
C SER A 380 0.33 83.65 15.05
N ASP A 381 0.65 82.62 15.84
CA ASP A 381 0.25 82.50 17.24
C ASP A 381 0.82 83.63 18.12
N CYS A 382 2.05 84.08 17.84
CA CYS A 382 2.62 85.27 18.47
C CYS A 382 1.81 86.52 18.10
N ARG A 383 1.56 86.75 16.81
CA ARG A 383 0.81 87.92 16.33
C ARG A 383 -0.60 87.96 16.91
N ILE A 384 -1.30 86.82 16.95
CA ILE A 384 -2.63 86.70 17.57
C ILE A 384 -2.58 87.10 19.04
N ARG A 385 -1.67 86.51 19.84
CA ARG A 385 -1.56 86.80 21.28
C ARG A 385 -1.26 88.27 21.55
N GLU A 386 -0.32 88.86 20.82
CA GLU A 386 0.04 90.27 20.95
C GLU A 386 -1.10 91.20 20.53
N THR A 387 -1.81 90.85 19.46
CA THR A 387 -2.98 91.59 18.96
C THR A 387 -4.14 91.54 19.95
N ASP A 388 -4.42 90.37 20.53
CA ASP A 388 -5.47 90.20 21.56
C ASP A 388 -5.12 90.97 22.84
N ALA A 389 -3.85 90.93 23.27
CA ALA A 389 -3.37 91.69 24.42
C ALA A 389 -3.54 93.21 24.19
N LYS A 390 -3.15 93.71 23.01
CA LYS A 390 -3.34 95.12 22.65
C LYS A 390 -4.82 95.48 22.53
N THR A 391 -5.65 94.61 21.99
CA THR A 391 -7.11 94.81 21.92
C THR A 391 -7.70 95.01 23.32
N LYS A 392 -7.25 94.20 24.29
CA LYS A 392 -7.71 94.31 25.68
C LYS A 392 -7.28 95.62 26.33
N GLU A 393 -6.04 96.05 26.10
CA GLU A 393 -5.54 97.36 26.57
C GLU A 393 -6.39 98.50 26.01
N ILE A 394 -6.65 98.50 24.69
CA ILE A 394 -7.44 99.56 24.03
C ILE A 394 -8.87 99.62 24.56
N ARG A 395 -9.52 98.47 24.77
CA ARG A 395 -10.85 98.41 25.37
C ARG A 395 -10.87 98.91 26.82
N GLY A 396 -9.74 98.88 27.52
CA GLY A 396 -9.62 99.44 28.88
C GLY A 396 -9.87 100.95 28.93
N TYR A 397 -9.57 101.68 27.85
CA TYR A 397 -9.85 103.12 27.75
C TYR A 397 -11.31 103.45 27.41
N LEU A 398 -12.16 102.44 27.15
CA LEU A 398 -13.60 102.62 26.87
C LEU A 398 -14.47 102.44 28.12
N ILE A 399 -13.89 101.99 29.24
CA ILE A 399 -14.60 101.80 30.49
C ILE A 399 -14.44 103.08 31.33
N GLU A 400 -15.37 104.01 31.17
CA GLU A 400 -15.73 105.00 32.19
C GLU A 400 -17.09 104.64 32.80
#